data_AF-A0A965G169-F1
#
_entry.id   AF-A0A965G169-F1
#
_cell.length_a   1.000
_cell.length_b   1.000
_cell.length_c   1.000
_cell.angle_alpha   90.00
_cell.angle_beta   90.00
_cell.angle_gamma   90.00
#
_symmetry.space_group_name_H-M   'P 1'
#
loop_
_entity.id
_entity.type
_entity.pdbx_description
1 polymer ?
#
loop_
_entity_poly.entity_id
_entity_poly.type
_entity_poly.pdbx_seq_one_letter_code
_entity_poly.pdbx_strand_id
1 'polypeptide(L)'
;MRLTPILFACLSLVAPLWASEEAAPPAGLKVLSAGHSFHVWMPPLVEEMAKAAKIEGHKQLAISSIGGSQVIQHWNLPEGKNKAKPILEAGTAELFTMAPTFLPDDGIENFVKLGLAHNPKIRFTLQQNWVPFDDAELWLKRIKTIAVDRDTKTLAELKKINEPYFKLFEDHIGELNKKIPEA
;
A
#
# COMPACT_ATOMS: atom_id res chain seq x y z
N MET A 1 -35.37 32.14 67.52
CA MET A 1 -34.75 32.60 66.25
C MET A 1 -34.18 31.36 65.57
N ARG A 2 -34.74 30.94 64.42
CA ARG A 2 -34.37 29.69 63.73
C ARG A 2 -33.16 29.96 62.83
N LEU A 3 -32.06 29.26 63.07
CA LEU A 3 -30.89 29.21 62.18
C LEU A 3 -31.01 27.95 61.33
N THR A 4 -31.21 28.14 60.04
CA THR A 4 -31.25 27.08 59.03
C THR A 4 -29.82 26.64 58.73
N PRO A 5 -29.47 25.33 58.79
CA PRO A 5 -28.17 24.89 58.31
C PRO A 5 -28.19 24.81 56.79
N ILE A 6 -27.28 25.54 56.14
CA ILE A 6 -27.01 25.43 54.71
C ILE A 6 -26.31 24.10 54.49
N LEU A 7 -27.01 23.16 53.85
CA LEU A 7 -26.45 21.91 53.37
C LEU A 7 -25.54 22.22 52.17
N PHE A 8 -24.23 22.21 52.38
CA PHE A 8 -23.25 22.24 51.28
C PHE A 8 -23.35 20.91 50.53
N ALA A 9 -24.07 20.90 49.40
CA ALA A 9 -24.01 19.79 48.46
C ALA A 9 -22.69 19.87 47.69
N CYS A 10 -21.71 19.06 48.08
CA CYS A 10 -20.55 18.76 47.23
C CYS A 10 -21.04 17.98 46.00
N LEU A 11 -21.34 18.69 44.90
CA LEU A 11 -21.43 18.09 43.58
C LEU A 11 -20.03 17.59 43.20
N SER A 12 -19.78 16.30 43.40
CA SER A 12 -18.66 15.61 42.76
C SER A 12 -18.91 15.61 41.25
N LEU A 13 -18.20 16.49 40.53
CA LEU A 13 -17.99 16.40 39.09
C LEU A 13 -17.24 15.08 38.81
N VAL A 14 -18.00 14.00 38.62
CA VAL A 14 -17.48 12.81 37.94
C VAL A 14 -17.49 13.15 36.45
N ALA A 15 -16.43 13.81 35.99
CA ALA A 15 -16.14 13.82 34.57
C ALA A 15 -15.93 12.35 34.16
N PRO A 16 -16.63 11.81 33.14
CA PRO A 16 -16.23 10.54 32.58
C PRO A 16 -14.83 10.77 32.01
N LEU A 17 -13.82 10.18 32.65
CA LEU A 17 -12.55 9.88 32.00
C LEU A 17 -12.87 8.91 30.86
N TRP A 18 -13.28 9.42 29.72
CA TRP A 18 -12.87 8.84 28.45
C TRP A 18 -11.40 9.19 28.26
N ALA A 19 -10.55 8.65 29.14
CA ALA A 19 -9.20 8.36 28.73
C ALA A 19 -9.38 7.33 27.60
N SER A 20 -9.23 7.78 26.36
CA SER A 20 -8.93 6.88 25.27
C SER A 20 -7.70 6.12 25.72
N GLU A 21 -7.87 4.85 26.09
CA GLU A 21 -6.74 3.95 26.27
C GLU A 21 -5.97 4.00 24.95
N GLU A 22 -4.75 4.50 24.99
CA GLU A 22 -3.91 4.57 23.80
C GLU A 22 -3.69 3.11 23.36
N ALA A 23 -4.41 2.70 22.33
CA ALA A 23 -4.37 1.33 21.86
C ALA A 23 -2.91 0.96 21.55
N ALA A 24 -2.48 -0.21 22.04
CA ALA A 24 -1.14 -0.70 21.77
C ALA A 24 -0.88 -0.68 20.25
N PRO A 25 0.34 -0.30 19.80
CA PRO A 25 0.68 -0.33 18.38
C PRO A 25 0.42 -1.72 17.79
N PRO A 26 -0.03 -1.80 16.52
CA PRO A 26 -0.22 -3.10 15.86
C PRO A 26 1.12 -3.85 15.75
N ALA A 27 1.05 -5.16 15.52
CA ALA A 27 2.22 -5.94 15.17
C ALA A 27 2.79 -5.49 13.82
N GLY A 28 4.12 -5.47 13.73
CA GLY A 28 4.83 -5.20 12.49
C GLY A 28 4.71 -6.33 11.47
N LEU A 29 5.17 -6.06 10.26
CA LEU A 29 5.10 -6.98 9.12
C LEU A 29 6.47 -7.17 8.49
N LYS A 30 6.72 -8.38 8.00
CA LYS A 30 7.84 -8.69 7.11
C LYS A 30 7.44 -8.45 5.66
N VAL A 31 7.91 -7.34 5.11
CA VAL A 31 7.46 -6.81 3.82
C VAL A 31 8.46 -7.09 2.70
N LEU A 32 7.97 -7.59 1.58
CA LEU A 32 8.69 -7.66 0.30
C LEU A 32 8.17 -6.57 -0.63
N SER A 33 9.05 -5.94 -1.41
CA SER A 33 8.66 -4.91 -2.38
C SER A 33 9.29 -5.15 -3.76
N ALA A 34 8.50 -4.96 -4.81
CA ALA A 34 8.97 -4.96 -6.19
C ALA A 34 8.35 -3.79 -6.97
N GLY A 35 9.14 -3.11 -7.78
CA GLY A 35 8.62 -2.08 -8.68
C GLY A 35 9.69 -1.12 -9.16
N HIS A 36 9.26 0.11 -9.40
CA HIS A 36 10.04 1.14 -10.07
C HIS A 36 10.21 2.39 -9.23
N SER A 37 10.76 3.45 -9.85
CA SER A 37 11.11 4.72 -9.25
C SER A 37 9.95 5.46 -8.54
N PHE A 38 8.70 5.03 -8.70
CA PHE A 38 7.55 5.60 -7.98
C PHE A 38 7.24 4.87 -6.67
N HIS A 39 7.92 3.76 -6.40
CA HIS A 39 7.63 2.86 -5.29
C HIS A 39 8.86 2.62 -4.42
N VAL A 40 10.01 2.31 -5.02
CA VAL A 40 11.16 1.68 -4.34
C VAL A 40 11.92 2.55 -3.32
N TRP A 41 11.60 3.85 -3.24
CA TRP A 41 12.15 4.75 -2.21
C TRP A 41 11.34 4.71 -0.90
N MET A 42 10.10 4.24 -0.96
CA MET A 42 9.19 4.21 0.19
C MET A 42 9.49 3.12 1.21
N PRO A 43 9.89 1.87 0.85
CA PRO A 43 9.99 0.80 1.84
C PRO A 43 10.93 1.10 3.02
N PRO A 44 12.15 1.67 2.83
CA PRO A 44 12.99 2.06 3.96
C PRO A 44 12.36 3.16 4.84
N LEU A 45 11.63 4.10 4.24
CA LEU A 45 10.93 5.16 4.97
C LEU A 45 9.78 4.59 5.81
N VAL A 46 9.05 3.61 5.27
CA VAL A 46 7.96 2.92 5.99
C VAL A 46 8.51 2.13 7.17
N GLU A 47 9.67 1.48 7.03
CA GLU A 47 10.32 0.78 8.14
C GLU A 47 10.76 1.75 9.25
N GLU A 48 11.35 2.90 8.92
CA GLU A 48 11.68 3.94 9.91
C GLU A 48 10.44 4.57 10.55
N MET A 49 9.36 4.77 9.79
CA MET A 49 8.07 5.21 10.34
C MET A 49 7.48 4.19 11.31
N ALA A 50 7.54 2.89 10.99
CA ALA A 50 7.07 1.83 11.87
C ALA A 50 7.86 1.83 13.19
N LYS A 51 9.19 1.98 13.11
CA LYS A 51 10.06 2.11 14.27
C LYS A 51 9.71 3.35 15.11
N ALA A 52 9.51 4.51 14.48
CA ALA A 52 9.12 5.74 15.18
C ALA A 52 7.75 5.61 15.87
N ALA A 53 6.83 4.87 15.26
CA ALA A 53 5.52 4.53 15.80
C ALA A 53 5.55 3.38 16.83
N LYS A 54 6.74 2.84 17.17
CA LYS A 54 6.92 1.71 18.09
C LYS A 54 6.16 0.43 17.65
N ILE A 55 6.03 0.24 16.33
CA ILE A 55 5.49 -0.98 15.73
C ILE A 55 6.62 -2.02 15.68
N GLU A 56 6.59 -2.96 16.62
CA GLU A 56 7.65 -3.96 16.77
C GLU A 56 7.56 -5.04 15.68
N GLY A 57 8.73 -5.52 15.23
CA GLY A 57 8.82 -6.63 14.28
C GLY A 57 8.61 -6.26 12.81
N HIS A 58 8.33 -4.99 12.49
CA HIS A 58 8.24 -4.54 11.09
C HIS A 58 9.63 -4.56 10.46
N LYS A 59 9.73 -5.11 9.24
CA LYS A 59 10.99 -5.26 8.53
C LYS A 59 10.80 -5.32 7.03
N GLN A 60 11.60 -4.55 6.28
CA GLN A 60 11.73 -4.76 4.85
C GLN A 60 12.67 -5.95 4.57
N LEU A 61 12.14 -7.04 4.03
CA LEU A 61 12.91 -8.24 3.70
C LEU A 61 13.81 -8.04 2.47
N ALA A 62 13.25 -7.46 1.40
CA ALA A 62 14.00 -7.17 0.18
C ALA A 62 13.28 -6.14 -0.69
N ILE A 63 14.03 -5.42 -1.51
CA ILE A 63 13.52 -4.47 -2.51
C ILE A 63 14.07 -4.87 -3.89
N SER A 64 13.18 -5.27 -4.79
CA SER A 64 13.47 -5.46 -6.21
C SER A 64 13.15 -4.17 -6.97
N SER A 65 14.17 -3.52 -7.53
CA SER A 65 14.07 -2.17 -8.11
C SER A 65 14.56 -2.15 -9.54
N ILE A 66 13.67 -1.80 -10.48
CA ILE A 66 13.97 -1.63 -11.90
C ILE A 66 13.26 -0.34 -12.37
N GLY A 67 13.97 0.60 -12.99
CA GLY A 67 13.37 1.85 -13.45
C GLY A 67 12.27 1.64 -14.50
N GLY A 68 11.12 2.30 -14.34
CA GLY A 68 9.97 2.23 -15.27
C GLY A 68 9.43 0.82 -15.54
N SER A 69 9.59 -0.10 -14.59
CA SER A 69 9.30 -1.52 -14.80
C SER A 69 7.83 -1.89 -14.65
N GLN A 70 7.47 -2.93 -15.39
CA GLN A 70 6.37 -3.83 -15.06
C GLN A 70 6.86 -4.91 -14.08
N VAL A 71 5.96 -5.47 -13.29
CA VAL A 71 6.18 -6.58 -12.35
C VAL A 71 6.75 -7.81 -13.07
N ILE A 72 6.31 -8.11 -14.30
CA ILE A 72 6.84 -9.23 -15.09
C ILE A 72 8.35 -9.14 -15.33
N GLN A 73 8.91 -7.93 -15.38
CA GLN A 73 10.35 -7.76 -15.52
C GLN A 73 11.10 -8.17 -14.25
N HIS A 74 10.49 -7.98 -13.07
CA HIS A 74 11.02 -8.51 -11.81
C HIS A 74 10.89 -10.03 -11.73
N TRP A 75 9.78 -10.59 -12.24
CA TRP A 75 9.57 -12.04 -12.30
C TRP A 75 10.63 -12.73 -13.18
N ASN A 76 10.93 -12.13 -14.33
CA ASN A 76 11.88 -12.65 -15.32
C ASN A 76 13.36 -12.40 -14.99
N LEU A 77 13.67 -11.74 -13.87
CA LEU A 77 15.07 -11.63 -13.44
C LEU A 77 15.66 -13.02 -13.29
N PRO A 78 16.90 -13.24 -13.78
CA PRO A 78 17.56 -14.53 -13.66
C PRO A 78 17.82 -14.87 -12.19
N GLU A 79 18.06 -16.15 -11.94
CA GLU A 79 18.50 -16.65 -10.63
C GLU A 79 19.71 -15.86 -10.11
N GLY A 80 19.78 -15.62 -8.81
CA GLY A 80 20.80 -14.77 -8.17
C GLY A 80 20.56 -13.26 -8.32
N LYS A 81 19.77 -12.80 -9.31
CA LYS A 81 19.33 -11.39 -9.41
C LYS A 81 17.91 -11.19 -8.91
N ASN A 82 17.09 -12.23 -8.93
CA ASN A 82 15.73 -12.18 -8.41
C ASN A 82 15.74 -12.13 -6.88
N LYS A 83 15.34 -10.99 -6.32
CA LYS A 83 15.27 -10.78 -4.86
C LYS A 83 13.94 -11.24 -4.24
N ALA A 84 12.91 -11.45 -5.06
CA ALA A 84 11.56 -11.73 -4.60
C ALA A 84 11.31 -13.24 -4.44
N LYS A 85 11.65 -14.04 -5.46
CA LYS A 85 11.38 -15.48 -5.47
C LYS A 85 11.96 -16.23 -4.25
N PRO A 86 13.24 -16.04 -3.86
CA PRO A 86 13.78 -16.76 -2.70
C PRO A 86 13.06 -16.45 -1.39
N ILE A 87 12.57 -15.22 -1.22
CA ILE A 87 11.84 -14.79 -0.02
C ILE A 87 10.44 -15.41 0.01
N LEU A 88 9.77 -15.47 -1.14
CA LEU A 88 8.46 -16.10 -1.29
C LEU A 88 8.54 -17.61 -1.10
N GLU A 89 9.51 -18.28 -1.72
CA GLU A 89 9.77 -19.72 -1.58
C GLU A 89 10.09 -20.12 -0.13
N ALA A 90 10.75 -19.23 0.62
CA ALA A 90 11.00 -19.42 2.05
C ALA A 90 9.75 -19.24 2.93
N GLY A 91 8.64 -18.72 2.39
CA GLY A 91 7.39 -18.48 3.13
C GLY A 91 7.49 -17.39 4.21
N THR A 92 8.52 -16.53 4.15
CA THR A 92 8.83 -15.58 5.24
C THR A 92 8.16 -14.22 5.12
N ALA A 93 7.72 -13.85 3.91
CA ALA A 93 7.01 -12.59 3.68
C ALA A 93 5.55 -12.68 4.16
N GLU A 94 5.10 -11.64 4.86
CA GLU A 94 3.72 -11.48 5.32
C GLU A 94 2.93 -10.50 4.45
N LEU A 95 3.65 -9.62 3.75
CA LEU A 95 3.11 -8.68 2.77
C LEU A 95 4.07 -8.60 1.57
N PHE A 96 3.54 -8.72 0.35
CA PHE A 96 4.25 -8.37 -0.87
C PHE A 96 3.53 -7.20 -1.55
N THR A 97 4.17 -6.03 -1.55
CA THR A 97 3.72 -4.86 -2.32
C THR A 97 4.43 -4.80 -3.68
N MET A 98 3.64 -4.65 -4.74
CA MET A 98 4.13 -4.57 -6.12
C MET A 98 3.62 -3.28 -6.77
N ALA A 99 4.45 -2.62 -7.58
CA ALA A 99 4.05 -1.44 -8.32
C ALA A 99 4.21 -1.69 -9.84
N PRO A 100 3.12 -2.02 -10.56
CA PRO A 100 3.16 -2.13 -12.01
C PRO A 100 3.09 -0.73 -12.65
N THR A 101 4.00 -0.44 -13.60
CA THR A 101 3.89 0.81 -14.38
C THR A 101 2.63 0.81 -15.24
N PHE A 102 2.27 -0.34 -15.83
CA PHE A 102 1.12 -0.53 -16.72
C PHE A 102 0.44 -1.87 -16.47
N LEU A 103 -0.82 -1.98 -16.86
CA LEU A 103 -1.60 -3.22 -16.88
C LEU A 103 -2.01 -3.57 -18.33
N PRO A 104 -2.29 -4.85 -18.65
CA PRO A 104 -2.15 -6.03 -17.78
C PRO A 104 -0.67 -6.39 -17.55
N ASP A 105 -0.40 -7.14 -16.48
CA ASP A 105 0.96 -7.52 -16.08
C ASP A 105 0.98 -8.91 -15.42
N ASP A 106 1.34 -9.92 -16.21
CA ASP A 106 1.35 -11.33 -15.78
C ASP A 106 2.30 -11.60 -14.60
N GLY A 107 3.26 -10.70 -14.35
CA GLY A 107 4.16 -10.82 -13.21
C GLY A 107 3.42 -10.81 -11.88
N ILE A 108 2.29 -10.11 -11.82
CA ILE A 108 1.45 -10.01 -10.62
C ILE A 108 0.91 -11.40 -10.26
N GLU A 109 0.20 -12.04 -11.19
CA GLU A 109 -0.40 -13.36 -10.97
C GLU A 109 0.68 -14.43 -10.68
N ASN A 110 1.82 -14.37 -11.38
CA ASN A 110 2.92 -15.30 -11.15
C ASN A 110 3.47 -15.22 -9.73
N PHE A 111 3.72 -14.01 -9.22
CA PHE A 111 4.19 -13.83 -7.85
C PHE A 111 3.13 -14.16 -6.81
N VAL A 112 1.86 -13.86 -7.07
CA VAL A 112 0.75 -14.24 -6.17
C VAL A 112 0.70 -15.75 -6.01
N LYS A 113 0.70 -16.51 -7.12
CA LYS A 113 0.69 -17.98 -7.08
C LYS A 113 1.89 -18.54 -6.35
N LEU A 114 3.09 -18.01 -6.60
CA LEU A 114 4.30 -18.46 -5.90
C LEU A 114 4.21 -18.18 -4.40
N GLY A 115 3.81 -16.98 -3.99
CA GLY A 115 3.71 -16.63 -2.58
C GLY A 115 2.68 -17.49 -1.85
N LEU A 116 1.49 -17.69 -2.41
CA LEU A 116 0.43 -18.50 -1.79
C LEU A 116 0.81 -19.98 -1.67
N ALA A 117 1.60 -20.51 -2.60
CA ALA A 117 2.08 -21.89 -2.53
C ALA A 117 2.97 -22.16 -1.30
N HIS A 118 3.63 -21.13 -0.75
CA HIS A 118 4.59 -21.25 0.35
C HIS A 118 4.13 -20.58 1.65
N ASN A 119 3.28 -19.56 1.56
CA ASN A 119 2.62 -18.94 2.70
C ASN A 119 1.17 -18.58 2.32
N PRO A 120 0.16 -19.41 2.66
CA PRO A 120 -1.24 -19.12 2.32
C PRO A 120 -1.79 -17.88 3.04
N LYS A 121 -1.09 -17.35 4.05
CA LYS A 121 -1.51 -16.14 4.80
C LYS A 121 -0.86 -14.86 4.30
N ILE A 122 0.05 -14.93 3.32
CA ILE A 122 0.69 -13.72 2.77
C ILE A 122 -0.36 -12.82 2.13
N ARG A 123 -0.22 -11.51 2.31
CA ARG A 123 -1.06 -10.51 1.65
C ARG A 123 -0.33 -9.90 0.45
N PHE A 124 -1.08 -9.57 -0.58
CA PHE A 124 -0.56 -8.87 -1.75
C PHE A 124 -1.23 -7.52 -1.89
N THR A 125 -0.46 -6.51 -2.28
CA THR A 125 -0.96 -5.18 -2.60
C THR A 125 -0.36 -4.71 -3.91
N LEU A 126 -1.15 -3.97 -4.68
CA LEU A 126 -0.67 -3.25 -5.84
C LEU A 126 -0.68 -1.75 -5.53
N GLN A 127 0.48 -1.12 -5.61
CA GLN A 127 0.56 0.33 -5.60
C GLN A 127 0.14 0.85 -6.98
N GLN A 128 -1.02 1.48 -7.03
CA GLN A 128 -1.38 2.30 -8.18
C GLN A 128 -0.51 3.55 -8.21
N ASN A 129 0.00 3.87 -9.39
CA ASN A 129 0.85 5.03 -9.58
C ASN A 129 0.03 6.33 -9.59
N TRP A 130 0.65 7.43 -9.17
CA TRP A 130 0.14 8.74 -9.56
C TRP A 130 0.16 8.84 -11.09
N VAL A 131 -0.82 9.53 -11.66
CA VAL A 131 -0.96 9.66 -13.12
C VAL A 131 -0.08 10.81 -13.61
N PRO A 132 0.95 10.55 -14.44
CA PRO A 132 1.73 11.61 -15.05
C PRO A 132 0.86 12.51 -15.93
N PHE A 133 1.26 13.78 -16.06
CA PHE A 133 0.57 14.78 -16.90
C PHE A 133 -0.85 15.14 -16.45
N ASP A 134 -1.30 14.65 -15.29
CA ASP A 134 -2.68 14.82 -14.81
C ASP A 134 -3.73 14.31 -15.84
N ASP A 135 -3.31 13.36 -16.69
CA ASP A 135 -4.08 12.80 -17.79
C ASP A 135 -3.74 11.33 -18.04
N ALA A 136 -4.68 10.46 -17.66
CA ALA A 136 -4.53 9.01 -17.79
C ALA A 136 -4.42 8.54 -19.24
N GLU A 137 -5.11 9.19 -20.18
CA GLU A 137 -5.09 8.81 -21.58
C GLU A 137 -3.70 9.08 -22.18
N LEU A 138 -3.11 10.22 -21.83
CA LEU A 138 -1.75 10.58 -22.24
C LEU A 138 -0.72 9.65 -21.58
N TRP A 139 -0.89 9.34 -20.30
CA TRP A 139 -0.02 8.40 -19.60
C TRP A 139 -0.01 7.01 -20.26
N LEU A 140 -1.18 6.47 -20.55
CA LEU A 140 -1.31 5.13 -21.14
C LEU A 140 -0.75 5.03 -22.57
N LYS A 141 -0.63 6.14 -23.29
CA LYS A 141 0.05 6.21 -24.60
C LYS A 141 1.58 6.11 -24.52
N ARG A 142 2.17 6.09 -23.32
CA ARG A 142 3.63 5.97 -23.08
C ARG A 142 4.45 7.04 -23.81
N ILE A 143 3.90 8.25 -23.91
CA ILE A 143 4.53 9.37 -24.60
C ILE A 143 5.67 9.97 -23.78
N LYS A 144 6.57 10.67 -24.47
CA LYS A 144 7.58 11.51 -23.80
C LYS A 144 6.90 12.65 -23.05
N THR A 145 7.62 13.22 -22.09
CA THR A 145 7.17 14.35 -21.28
C THR A 145 6.56 15.45 -22.12
N ILE A 146 5.32 15.83 -21.78
CA ILE A 146 4.64 17.00 -22.31
C ILE A 146 4.48 18.04 -21.20
N ALA A 147 4.48 19.31 -21.58
CA ALA A 147 4.09 20.39 -20.68
C ALA A 147 2.56 20.36 -20.51
N VAL A 148 2.09 20.35 -19.26
CA VAL A 148 0.67 20.46 -18.93
C VAL A 148 0.48 21.64 -18.00
N ASP A 149 -0.49 22.48 -18.32
CA ASP A 149 -0.94 23.56 -17.45
C ASP A 149 -1.90 23.00 -16.39
N ARG A 150 -1.41 22.91 -15.16
CA ARG A 150 -2.12 22.29 -14.04
C ARG A 150 -3.21 23.16 -13.46
N ASP A 151 -3.23 24.46 -13.78
CA ASP A 151 -4.22 25.40 -13.26
C ASP A 151 -5.49 25.46 -14.13
N THR A 152 -5.50 24.71 -15.24
CA THR A 152 -6.63 24.71 -16.20
C THR A 152 -7.75 23.72 -15.86
N LYS A 153 -7.51 22.77 -14.95
CA LYS A 153 -8.46 21.70 -14.61
C LYS A 153 -8.93 21.82 -13.17
N THR A 154 -10.22 21.68 -12.97
CA THR A 154 -10.84 21.52 -11.66
C THR A 154 -10.64 20.10 -11.12
N LEU A 155 -10.80 19.92 -9.81
CA LEU A 155 -10.76 18.60 -9.18
C LEU A 155 -11.82 17.64 -9.76
N ALA A 156 -13.00 18.14 -10.12
CA ALA A 156 -14.06 17.33 -10.71
C ALA A 156 -13.67 16.80 -12.09
N GLU A 157 -13.01 17.63 -12.90
CA GLU A 157 -12.50 17.22 -14.22
C GLU A 157 -11.37 16.20 -14.09
N LEU A 158 -10.43 16.42 -13.15
CA LEU A 158 -9.34 15.47 -12.89
C LEU A 158 -9.85 14.10 -12.44
N LYS A 159 -10.88 14.06 -11.58
CA LYS A 159 -11.54 12.81 -11.18
C LYS A 159 -12.11 12.08 -12.40
N LYS A 160 -12.84 12.78 -13.27
CA LYS A 160 -13.44 12.21 -14.48
C LYS A 160 -12.39 11.69 -15.46
N ILE A 161 -11.28 12.43 -15.65
CA ILE A 161 -10.19 12.03 -16.55
C ILE A 161 -9.47 10.78 -16.05
N ASN A 162 -9.27 10.66 -14.73
CA ASN A 162 -8.54 9.53 -14.15
C ASN A 162 -9.40 8.31 -13.80
N GLU A 163 -10.72 8.44 -13.79
CA GLU A 163 -11.66 7.35 -13.47
C GLU A 163 -11.40 6.07 -14.29
N PRO A 164 -11.18 6.10 -15.63
CA PRO A 164 -10.89 4.89 -16.38
C PRO A 164 -9.59 4.19 -15.94
N TYR A 165 -8.58 4.95 -15.51
CA TYR A 165 -7.32 4.39 -15.01
C TYR A 165 -7.47 3.76 -13.64
N PHE A 166 -8.26 4.37 -12.75
CA PHE A 166 -8.61 3.78 -11.45
C PHE A 166 -9.39 2.48 -11.64
N LYS A 167 -10.41 2.52 -12.49
CA LYS A 167 -11.22 1.36 -12.85
C LYS A 167 -10.38 0.22 -13.46
N LEU A 168 -9.37 0.52 -14.28
CA LEU A 168 -8.47 -0.49 -14.84
C LEU A 168 -7.78 -1.33 -13.74
N PHE A 169 -7.31 -0.70 -12.66
CA PHE A 169 -6.68 -1.40 -11.55
C PHE A 169 -7.71 -2.17 -10.71
N GLU A 170 -8.85 -1.55 -10.41
CA GLU A 170 -9.94 -2.20 -9.66
C GLU A 170 -10.45 -3.46 -10.38
N ASP A 171 -10.69 -3.36 -11.69
CA ASP A 171 -11.16 -4.48 -12.51
C ASP A 171 -10.10 -5.59 -12.57
N HIS A 172 -8.82 -5.24 -12.74
CA HIS A 172 -7.74 -6.23 -12.76
C HIS A 172 -7.60 -6.97 -11.42
N ILE A 173 -7.65 -6.25 -10.29
CA ILE A 173 -7.64 -6.85 -8.95
C ILE A 173 -8.88 -7.73 -8.74
N GLY A 174 -10.06 -7.23 -9.15
CA GLY A 174 -11.31 -7.97 -9.07
C GLY A 174 -11.29 -9.27 -9.89
N GLU A 175 -10.67 -9.28 -11.06
CA GLU A 175 -10.45 -10.48 -11.85
C GLU A 175 -9.49 -11.46 -11.18
N LEU A 176 -8.37 -10.97 -10.63
CA LEU A 176 -7.40 -11.81 -9.93
C LEU A 176 -8.01 -12.48 -8.69
N ASN A 177 -8.74 -11.73 -7.87
CA ASN A 177 -9.41 -12.26 -6.68
C ASN A 177 -10.49 -13.30 -7.02
N LYS A 178 -11.11 -13.22 -8.20
CA LYS A 178 -12.05 -14.25 -8.68
C LYS A 178 -11.32 -15.51 -9.17
N LYS A 179 -10.17 -15.34 -9.83
CA LYS A 179 -9.36 -16.44 -10.38
C LYS A 179 -8.58 -17.20 -9.31
N ILE A 180 -8.14 -16.50 -8.28
CA ILE A 180 -7.30 -17.02 -7.20
C ILE A 180 -8.11 -16.88 -5.89
N PRO A 181 -8.95 -17.88 -5.56
CA PRO A 181 -9.74 -17.83 -4.33
C PRO A 181 -8.85 -17.84 -3.10
N GLU A 182 -9.35 -17.26 -2.00
CA GLU A 182 -8.69 -17.29 -0.69
C GLU A 182 -8.36 -18.74 -0.30
N ALA A 183 -7.14 -18.94 0.24
CA ALA A 183 -6.64 -20.24 0.69
C ALA A 183 -7.17 -20.62 2.09
#